data_AF-A0A2G6HJG6-F1
#
_entry.id   AF-A0A2G6HJG6-F1
#
_cell.length_a   1.000
_cell.length_b   1.000
_cell.length_c   1.000
_cell.angle_alpha   90.00
_cell.angle_beta   90.00
_cell.angle_gamma   90.00
#
_symmetry.space_group_name_H-M   'P 1'
#
loop_
_entity.id
_entity.type
_entity.pdbx_description
1 polymer ?
#
loop_
_entity_poly.entity_id
_entity_poly.type
_entity_poly.pdbx_seq_one_letter_code
_entity_poly.pdbx_strand_id
1 'polypeptide(L)' 'MSVTTTRKILKVGTSGAVTIPAKDMKRLGMSYGDEISVTFKAIDKPDQHTLEVVSVAQDLIKRHKKALKNLSQR' A
#
# COMPACT_ATOMS: atom_id res chain seq x y z
N MET A 1 -3.07 8.47 19.68
CA MET A 1 -3.21 7.33 18.76
C MET A 1 -2.57 7.70 17.43
N SER A 2 -1.71 6.87 16.84
CA SER A 2 -1.07 7.13 15.55
C SER A 2 -1.77 6.35 14.43
N VAL A 3 -2.35 7.05 13.44
CA VAL A 3 -2.94 6.42 12.25
C VAL A 3 -1.90 6.48 11.12
N THR A 4 -1.35 5.33 10.74
CA THR A 4 -0.45 5.24 9.58
C THR A 4 -1.27 4.85 8.36
N THR A 5 -1.22 5.65 7.31
CA THR A 5 -1.96 5.39 6.06
C THR A 5 -1.06 5.62 4.86
N THR A 6 -1.13 4.69 3.91
CA THR A 6 -0.42 4.80 2.63
C THR A 6 -1.31 5.50 1.62
N ARG A 7 -0.84 6.63 1.06
CA ARG A 7 -1.54 7.37 0.01
C ARG A 7 -0.55 7.81 -1.05
N LYS A 8 -1.04 7.96 -2.28
CA LYS A 8 -0.27 8.57 -3.37
C LYS A 8 -0.26 10.08 -3.18
N ILE A 9 0.87 10.69 -3.53
CA ILE A 9 1.00 12.14 -3.64
C ILE A 9 0.35 12.57 -4.96
N LEU A 10 -0.52 13.58 -4.89
CA LEU A 10 -1.18 14.20 -6.03
C LEU A 10 -0.48 15.52 -6.37
N LYS A 11 -0.37 15.87 -7.65
CA LYS A 11 0.19 17.15 -8.08
C LYS A 11 -0.86 18.25 -7.94
N VAL A 12 -0.49 19.36 -7.29
CA VAL A 12 -1.30 20.57 -7.15
C VAL A 12 -0.41 21.77 -7.51
N GLY A 13 -0.47 22.18 -8.77
CA GLY A 13 0.44 23.21 -9.30
C GLY A 13 1.90 22.78 -9.22
N THR A 14 2.71 23.53 -8.47
CA THR A 14 4.12 23.22 -8.16
C THR A 14 4.29 22.38 -6.89
N SER A 15 3.22 22.12 -6.15
CA SER A 15 3.23 21.41 -4.86
C SER A 15 2.64 20.01 -4.97
N GLY A 16 2.91 19.17 -3.96
CA GLY A 16 2.29 17.87 -3.78
C GLY A 16 1.26 17.90 -2.65
N ALA A 17 0.13 17.21 -2.82
CA ALA A 17 -0.90 17.07 -1.79
C ALA A 17 -1.18 15.59 -1.48
N VAL A 18 -1.55 15.31 -0.23
CA VAL A 18 -2.00 13.99 0.24
C VAL A 18 -3.41 14.15 0.79
N THR A 19 -4.30 13.21 0.46
CA THR A 19 -5.69 13.26 0.92
C THR A 19 -5.85 12.58 2.27
N ILE A 20 -6.50 13.28 3.20
CA ILE A 20 -6.92 12.74 4.50
C ILE A 20 -8.41 12.40 4.41
N PRO A 21 -8.82 11.14 4.56
CA PRO A 21 -10.23 10.78 4.50
C PRO A 21 -11.05 11.44 5.62
N ALA A 22 -12.27 11.88 5.31
CA ALA A 22 -13.17 12.51 6.28
C ALA A 22 -13.44 11.63 7.52
N LYS A 23 -13.44 10.30 7.37
CA LYS A 23 -13.58 9.36 8.49
C LYS A 23 -12.39 9.46 9.46
N ASP A 24 -11.18 9.59 8.93
CA ASP A 24 -9.97 9.68 9.73
C ASP A 24 -9.85 11.07 10.39
N MET A 25 -10.24 12.13 9.67
CA MET A 25 -10.36 13.48 10.27
C MET A 25 -11.30 13.48 11.48
N LYS A 26 -12.50 12.92 11.34
CA LYS A 26 -13.47 12.81 12.45
C LYS A 26 -12.92 12.00 13.62
N ARG A 27 -12.27 10.86 13.35
CA ARG A 27 -11.67 10.00 14.40
C ARG A 27 -10.56 10.70 15.18
N LEU A 28 -9.85 11.61 14.52
CA LEU A 28 -8.74 12.35 15.11
C LEU A 28 -9.18 13.74 15.62
N GLY A 29 -10.47 14.07 15.53
CA GLY A 29 -11.00 15.35 15.99
C GLY A 29 -10.51 16.56 15.18
N MET A 30 -10.06 16.34 13.94
CA MET A 30 -9.50 17.39 13.08
C MET A 30 -10.58 18.02 12.18
N SER A 31 -10.46 19.32 11.96
CA SER A 31 -11.30 20.13 11.08
C SER A 31 -10.47 20.81 10.00
N TYR A 32 -11.14 21.33 8.96
CA TYR A 32 -10.46 22.11 7.93
C TYR A 32 -9.99 23.45 8.52
N GLY A 33 -8.71 23.79 8.33
CA GLY A 33 -8.10 25.00 8.89
C GLY A 33 -7.23 24.76 10.12
N ASP A 34 -7.30 23.56 10.70
CA ASP A 34 -6.44 23.20 11.83
C ASP A 34 -4.98 23.01 11.36
N GLU A 35 -4.03 23.46 12.17
CA GLU A 35 -2.61 23.22 11.96
C GLU A 35 -2.24 21.82 12.45
N ILE A 36 -1.57 21.04 11.59
CA ILE A 36 -1.26 19.64 11.86
C ILE A 36 0.20 19.34 11.55
N SER A 37 0.81 18.47 12.36
CA SER A 37 2.13 17.91 12.07
C SER A 37 1.99 16.64 11.24
N VAL A 38 2.72 16.56 10.13
CA VAL A 38 2.68 15.40 9.22
C VAL A 38 4.09 14.84 9.05
N THR A 39 4.25 13.54 9.27
CA THR A 39 5.49 12.81 9.00
C THR A 39 5.32 11.96 7.74
N PHE A 40 6.18 12.17 6.76
CA PHE A 40 6.18 11.38 5.52
C PHE A 40 7.25 10.30 5.57
N LYS A 41 6.89 9.10 5.14
CA LYS A 41 7.82 8.01 4.87
C LYS A 41 7.63 7.56 3.43
N ALA A 42 8.69 7.63 2.63
CA ALA A 42 8.69 7.03 1.31
C ALA A 42 8.50 5.52 1.47
N ILE A 43 7.59 4.95 0.69
CA ILE A 43 7.40 3.50 0.66
C ILE A 43 8.27 2.98 -0.45
N ASP A 44 9.21 2.11 -0.09
CA ASP A 44 10.04 1.43 -1.05
C ASP A 44 9.13 0.66 -2.01
N LYS A 45 9.28 0.97 -3.30
CA LYS A 45 8.65 0.14 -4.32
C LYS A 45 9.45 -1.16 -4.37
N PRO A 46 8.79 -2.33 -4.45
CA PRO A 46 9.50 -3.55 -4.78
C PRO A 46 10.28 -3.31 -6.07
N ASP A 47 11.55 -3.67 -6.06
CA ASP A 47 12.40 -3.58 -7.24
C ASP A 47 11.85 -4.48 -8.36
N GLN A 48 12.28 -4.20 -9.58
CA GLN A 48 11.76 -4.90 -10.76
C GLN A 48 12.07 -6.41 -10.71
N HIS A 49 13.21 -6.80 -10.13
CA HIS A 49 13.56 -8.21 -9.97
C HIS A 49 12.64 -8.92 -8.99
N THR A 50 12.28 -8.28 -7.87
CA THR A 50 11.27 -8.80 -6.94
C THR A 50 9.92 -9.01 -7.63
N LEU A 51 9.48 -8.09 -8.48
CA LEU A 51 8.23 -8.24 -9.24
C LEU A 51 8.29 -9.41 -10.23
N GLU A 52 9.42 -9.60 -10.92
CA GLU A 52 9.64 -10.71 -11.85
C GLU A 52 9.62 -12.07 -11.13
N VAL A 53 10.33 -12.19 -10.01
CA VAL A 53 10.34 -13.41 -9.19
C VAL A 53 8.93 -13.77 -8.71
N VAL A 54 8.16 -12.78 -8.25
CA VAL A 54 6.76 -12.99 -7.84
C VAL A 54 5.90 -13.50 -9.01
N SER A 55 6.08 -12.93 -10.21
CA SER A 55 5.36 -13.37 -11.41
C SER A 55 5.68 -14.83 -11.75
N VAL A 56 6.97 -15.20 -11.78
CA VAL A 56 7.41 -16.58 -12.06
C VAL A 56 6.90 -17.55 -11.01
N ALA A 57 6.95 -17.19 -9.73
CA ALA A 57 6.43 -18.00 -8.66
C ALA A 57 4.91 -18.23 -8.79
N GLN A 58 4.15 -17.20 -9.15
CA GLN A 58 2.70 -17.33 -9.40
C GLN A 58 2.39 -18.24 -10.58
N ASP A 59 3.15 -18.14 -11.67
CA ASP A 59 3.00 -19.01 -12.84
C ASP A 59 3.31 -20.47 -12.50
N LEU A 60 4.36 -20.71 -11.71
CA LEU A 60 4.72 -22.05 -11.24
C LEU A 60 3.60 -22.66 -10.38
N ILE A 61 3.09 -21.89 -9.41
CA ILE A 61 1.97 -22.31 -8.54
C ILE A 61 0.74 -22.62 -9.41
N LYS A 62 0.45 -21.79 -10.42
CA LYS A 62 -0.69 -22.00 -11.31
C LYS A 62 -0.56 -23.28 -12.12
N ARG A 63 0.61 -23.54 -12.71
CA ARG A 63 0.89 -24.76 -13.50
C ARG A 63 0.80 -26.02 -12.65
N HIS A 64 1.33 -25.97 -11.43
CA HIS A 64 1.43 -27.14 -10.56
C HIS A 64 0.32 -27.23 -9.50
N LYS A 65 -0.72 -26.38 -9.57
CA LYS A 65 -1.79 -26.29 -8.56
C LYS A 65 -2.42 -27.64 -8.21
N LYS A 66 -2.66 -28.50 -9.21
CA LYS A 66 -3.25 -29.84 -9.01
C LYS A 66 -2.27 -30.80 -8.32
N ALA A 67 -1.00 -30.76 -8.71
CA ALA A 67 0.05 -31.58 -8.09
C ALA A 67 0.31 -31.15 -6.64
N LEU A 68 0.39 -29.83 -6.39
CA LEU A 68 0.54 -29.26 -5.05
C LEU A 68 -0.65 -29.64 -4.15
N LYS A 69 -1.89 -29.58 -4.66
CA LYS A 69 -3.08 -30.00 -3.92
C LYS A 69 -3.07 -31.50 -3.57
N ASN A 70 -2.64 -32.35 -4.51
CA ASN A 70 -2.54 -33.79 -4.27
C ASN A 70 -1.43 -34.13 -3.26
N LEU A 71 -0.34 -33.37 -3.25
CA LEU A 71 0.75 -33.50 -2.28
C LEU A 71 0.34 -33.03 -0.87
N SER A 72 -0.48 -31.99 -0.76
CA SER A 72 -0.94 -31.48 0.54
C SER A 72 -2.05 -32.31 1.17
N GLN A 73 -2.69 -33.19 0.41
CA GLN A 73 -3.78 -34.09 0.86
C GLN A 73 -3.28 -35.50 1.20
N ARG A 74 -1.97 -35.69 1.22
CA ARG A 74 -1.29 -36.90 1.64
C ARG A 74 -0.86 -36.76 3.10
#